data_AF-A0A1F7U142-F1
#
_entry.id   AF-A0A1F7U142-F1
#
_cell.length_a   1.000
_cell.length_b   1.000
_cell.length_c   1.000
_cell.angle_alpha   90.00
_cell.angle_beta   90.00
_cell.angle_gamma   90.00
#
_symmetry.space_group_name_H-M   'P 1'
#
loop_
_entity.id
_entity.type
_entity.pdbx_description
1 polymer ?
#
loop_
_entity_poly.entity_id
_entity_poly.type
_entity_poly.pdbx_seq_one_letter_code
_entity_poly.pdbx_strand_id
1 'polypeptide(L)' 'QVECINPALGTPFDPSRQEALRSEFGGEFVTEVLEFGYAINGRVLYPARVAVGQQADFVDDVGISHSSIDLDKPPDNGDV' A
#
# COMPACT_ATOMS: atom_id res chain seq x y z
N GLN A 1 29.22 2.44 3.72
CA GLN A 1 28.13 2.07 4.66
C GLN A 1 27.14 1.19 3.93
N VAL A 2 26.81 0.03 4.49
CA VAL A 2 25.75 -0.85 3.97
C VAL A 2 24.45 -0.53 4.70
N GLU A 3 23.37 -0.41 3.94
CA GLU A 3 22.01 -0.12 4.44
C GLU A 3 21.07 -1.24 4.01
N CYS A 4 20.22 -1.70 4.94
CA CYS A 4 19.13 -2.62 4.64
C CYS A 4 17.91 -1.82 4.16
N ILE A 5 17.34 -2.20 3.03
CA ILE A 5 16.10 -1.64 2.50
C ILE A 5 14.96 -2.56 2.99
N ASN A 6 14.31 -2.13 4.07
CA ASN A 6 13.16 -2.82 4.67
C ASN A 6 12.05 -1.77 4.91
N PRO A 7 11.24 -1.45 3.89
CA PRO A 7 10.19 -0.45 4.02
C PRO A 7 9.13 -0.90 5.02
N ALA A 8 8.58 0.05 5.78
CA ALA A 8 7.43 -0.24 6.62
C ALA A 8 6.19 -0.53 5.75
N LEU A 9 5.34 -1.42 6.24
CA LEU A 9 4.05 -1.68 5.58
C LEU A 9 3.20 -0.40 5.56
N GLY A 10 2.43 -0.21 4.50
CA GLY A 10 1.60 0.98 4.29
C GLY A 10 2.37 2.21 3.83
N THR A 11 3.70 2.12 3.64
CA THR A 11 4.47 3.21 3.03
C THR A 11 4.33 3.22 1.51
N PRO A 12 4.44 4.39 0.86
CA PRO A 12 4.43 4.48 -0.59
C PRO A 12 5.53 3.62 -1.22
N PHE A 13 5.19 2.96 -2.32
CA PHE A 13 6.14 2.19 -3.13
C PHE A 13 7.19 3.13 -3.75
N ASP A 14 8.47 2.78 -3.58
CA ASP A 14 9.60 3.51 -4.16
C ASP A 14 10.33 2.64 -5.21
N PRO A 15 10.05 2.82 -6.52
CA PRO A 15 10.67 2.02 -7.57
C PRO A 15 12.19 2.24 -7.69
N SER A 16 12.75 3.28 -7.06
CA SER A 16 14.19 3.52 -7.05
C SER A 16 14.94 2.55 -6.12
N ARG A 17 14.23 1.95 -5.17
CA ARG A 17 14.79 1.11 -4.09
C ARG A 17 14.08 -0.23 -3.92
N GLN A 18 12.92 -0.41 -4.57
CA GLN A 18 12.04 -1.54 -4.39
C GLN A 18 11.62 -2.12 -5.75
N GLU A 19 11.35 -3.42 -5.75
CA GLU A 19 10.85 -4.18 -6.89
C GLU A 19 9.51 -4.82 -6.49
N ALA A 20 8.43 -4.40 -7.13
CA ALA A 20 7.11 -4.97 -6.89
C ALA A 20 6.97 -6.30 -7.65
N LEU A 21 6.93 -7.42 -6.92
CA LEU A 21 6.73 -8.76 -7.51
C LEU A 21 5.26 -9.14 -7.63
N ARG A 22 4.42 -8.55 -6.77
CA ARG A 22 2.97 -8.71 -6.79
C ARG A 22 2.34 -7.31 -6.70
N SER A 23 1.36 -7.04 -7.55
CA SER A 23 0.60 -5.79 -7.55
C SER A 23 -0.87 -6.13 -7.65
N GLU A 24 -1.63 -5.70 -6.65
CA GLU A 24 -3.08 -5.77 -6.66
C GLU A 24 -3.64 -4.41 -7.08
N PHE A 25 -4.48 -4.39 -8.12
CA PHE A 25 -5.25 -3.21 -8.55
C PHE A 25 -4.45 -1.90 -8.69
N GLY A 26 -3.24 -1.95 -9.25
CA GLY A 26 -2.41 -0.75 -9.44
C GLY A 26 -1.90 -0.15 -8.13
N GLY A 27 -1.68 -1.00 -7.13
CA GLY A 27 -1.31 -0.61 -5.77
C GLY A 27 -0.09 0.31 -5.69
N GLU A 28 -0.20 1.33 -4.83
CA GLU A 28 0.81 2.37 -4.63
C GLU A 28 1.54 2.21 -3.28
N PHE A 29 1.13 1.27 -2.44
CA PHE A 29 1.62 1.10 -1.07
C PHE A 29 2.15 -0.31 -0.83
N VAL A 30 3.21 -0.43 -0.02
CA VAL A 30 3.86 -1.71 0.31
C VAL A 30 3.00 -2.52 1.29
N THR A 31 2.44 -3.65 0.84
CA THR A 31 1.58 -4.54 1.65
C THR A 31 2.34 -5.71 2.27
N GLU A 32 3.43 -6.14 1.65
CA GLU A 32 4.26 -7.24 2.15
C GLU A 32 5.72 -7.03 1.73
N VAL A 33 6.66 -7.33 2.63
CA VAL A 33 8.09 -7.40 2.30
C VAL A 33 8.48 -8.86 2.14
N LEU A 34 8.80 -9.24 0.90
CA LEU A 34 9.12 -10.62 0.52
C LEU A 34 10.61 -10.92 0.70
N GLU A 35 11.45 -9.94 0.35
CA GLU A 35 12.91 -10.05 0.46
C GLU A 35 13.49 -8.66 0.77
N PHE A 36 14.40 -8.59 1.74
CA PHE A 36 15.08 -7.33 2.06
C PHE A 36 16.06 -6.94 0.96
N GLY A 37 16.10 -5.64 0.66
CA GLY A 37 17.08 -5.06 -0.24
C GLY A 37 18.32 -4.59 0.50
N TYR A 38 19.36 -4.24 -0.25
CA TYR A 38 20.59 -3.69 0.28
C TYR A 38 21.12 -2.57 -0.60
N ALA A 39 21.61 -1.50 0.03
CA ALA A 39 22.33 -0.42 -0.63
C ALA A 39 23.72 -0.24 -0.02
N ILE A 40 24.68 0.21 -0.82
CA ILE A 40 25.99 0.63 -0.35
C ILE A 40 26.24 2.07 -0.80
N ASN A 41 26.54 2.95 0.17
CA ASN A 41 26.79 4.37 -0.09
C ASN A 41 25.68 5.03 -0.94
N GLY A 42 24.41 4.72 -0.66
CA GLY A 42 23.24 5.24 -1.39
C GLY A 42 22.96 4.57 -2.74
N ARG A 43 23.83 3.68 -3.23
CA ARG A 43 23.59 2.89 -4.44
C ARG A 43 22.92 1.57 -4.09
N VAL A 44 21.74 1.32 -4.64
CA VAL A 44 21.03 0.04 -4.51
C VAL A 44 21.85 -1.06 -5.19
N LEU A 45 22.22 -2.08 -4.42
CA LEU A 45 22.86 -3.31 -4.92
C LEU A 45 21.80 -4.35 -5.24
N TYR A 46 20.80 -4.45 -4.36
CA TYR A 46 19.67 -5.34 -4.50
C TYR A 46 18.41 -4.60 -4.02
N PRO A 47 17.38 -4.44 -4.87
CA PRO A 47 16.14 -3.81 -4.45
C PRO A 47 15.40 -4.70 -3.44
N ALA A 48 14.62 -4.08 -2.56
CA ALA A 48 13.71 -4.86 -1.71
C ALA A 48 12.56 -5.40 -2.57
N ARG A 49 12.26 -6.69 -2.45
CA ARG A 49 11.13 -7.28 -3.17
C ARG A 49 9.88 -7.19 -2.31
N VAL A 50 8.85 -6.59 -2.86
CA VAL A 50 7.63 -6.26 -2.13
C VAL A 50 6.39 -6.69 -2.89
N ALA A 51 5.29 -6.88 -2.18
CA ALA A 51 3.95 -6.80 -2.74
C ALA A 51 3.41 -5.38 -2.54
N VAL A 52 2.64 -4.88 -3.51
CA VAL A 52 1.98 -3.58 -3.43
C VAL A 52 0.47 -3.71 -3.60
N GLY A 53 -0.28 -2.88 -2.87
CA GLY A 53 -1.74 -2.85 -2.85
C GLY A 53 -2.28 -1.43 -2.65
N GLN A 54 -3.59 -1.32 -2.51
CA GLN A 54 -4.26 -0.04 -2.27
C GLN A 54 -4.18 0.31 -0.78
N GLN A 55 -4.27 1.60 -0.44
CA GLN A 55 -4.17 2.04 0.96
C GLN A 55 -5.29 1.43 1.84
N ALA A 56 -6.43 1.09 1.25
CA ALA A 56 -7.56 0.49 1.95
C ALA A 56 -7.28 -0.93 2.50
N ASP A 57 -6.21 -1.59 2.04
CA ASP A 57 -5.82 -2.91 2.52
C ASP A 57 -5.12 -2.84 3.89
N PHE A 58 -4.69 -1.65 4.33
CA PHE A 58 -4.15 -1.38 5.66
C PHE A 58 -5.27 -0.94 6.60
N VAL A 59 -6.12 -1.88 7.00
CA VAL A 59 -7.00 -1.67 8.15
C VAL A 59 -6.14 -1.87 9.39
N ASP A 60 -5.55 -0.79 9.90
CA ASP A 60 -4.99 -0.79 11.25
C ASP A 60 -6.10 -1.13 12.26
N ASP A 61 -5.73 -1.77 13.37
CA ASP A 61 -6.56 -2.15 14.53
C ASP A 61 -7.15 -0.94 15.30
N VAL A 62 -7.41 0.17 14.59
CA VAL A 62 -8.04 1.41 15.04
C VAL A 62 -9.19 1.68 14.06
N GLY A 63 -10.31 1.01 14.26
CA GLY A 63 -11.41 0.92 13.29
C GLY A 63 -11.94 2.26 12.76
N ILE A 64 -11.38 2.72 11.64
CA ILE A 64 -12.00 3.73 10.78
C ILE A 64 -12.48 3.02 9.52
N SER A 65 -13.70 2.49 9.59
CA SER A 65 -14.51 2.19 8.40
C SER A 65 -14.72 3.48 7.63
N HIS A 66 -14.07 3.63 6.48
CA HIS A 66 -14.60 4.48 5.42
C HIS A 66 -15.68 3.69 4.65
N SER A 67 -16.78 3.38 5.34
CA SER A 67 -18.05 3.09 4.68
C SER A 67 -18.59 4.43 4.17
N SER A 68 -18.40 4.72 2.89
CA SER A 68 -19.04 5.88 2.27
C SER A 68 -19.24 5.61 0.78
N ILE A 69 -20.29 4.86 0.47
CA ILE A 69 -21.25 5.15 -0.60
C ILE A 69 -22.56 4.43 -0.18
N ASP A 70 -23.30 5.06 0.71
CA ASP A 70 -24.75 4.86 0.83
C ASP A 70 -25.41 6.04 0.12
N LEU A 71 -25.49 5.98 -1.21
CA LEU A 71 -26.32 6.87 -2.01
C LEU A 71 -27.11 6.03 -3.01
N ASP A 72 -28.09 5.28 -2.51
CA ASP A 72 -29.26 4.92 -3.33
C ASP A 72 -30.53 4.76 -2.47
N LYS A 73 -30.81 5.77 -1.62
CA LYS A 73 -32.17 5.93 -1.12
C LYS A 73 -32.94 6.75 -2.18
N PRO A 74 -33.93 6.17 -2.89
CA PRO A 74 -34.81 6.97 -3.72
C PRO A 74 -35.55 7.99 -2.83
N PRO A 75 -35.83 9.21 -3.33
CA PRO A 75 -36.60 10.17 -2.57
C PRO A 75 -37.99 9.57 -2.27
N ASP A 76 -38.30 9.53 -0.98
CA ASP A 76 -39.62 9.23 -0.43
C ASP A 76 -40.57 10.34 -0.87
N ASN A 77 -41.27 10.14 -1.98
CA ASN A 77 -42.39 10.99 -2.37
C ASN A 77 -43.63 10.53 -1.59
N GLY A 78 -43.67 10.93 -0.32
CA GLY A 78 -44.86 10.83 0.52
C GLY A 78 -46.04 11.63 -0.06
N ASP A 79 -47.21 11.04 0.11
CA ASP A 79 -48.57 11.46 -0.27
C ASP A 79 -48.87 12.97 -0.32
N VAL A 80 -49.58 13.36 -1.39
CA VAL A 80 -50.61 14.43 -1.38
C VAL A 80 -51.82 14.01 -2.22
#